data_AF-A0A6N6WUF6-F1
#
_entry.id   AF-A0A6N6WUF6-F1
#
_cell.length_a   1.000
_cell.length_b   1.000
_cell.length_c   1.000
_cell.angle_alpha   90.00
_cell.angle_beta   90.00
_cell.angle_gamma   90.00
#
_symmetry.space_group_name_H-M   'P 1'
#
loop_
_entity.id
_entity.type
_entity.pdbx_description
1 polymer ?
#
loop_
_entity_poly.entity_id
_entity_poly.type
_entity_poly.pdbx_seq_one_letter_code
_entity_poly.pdbx_strand_id
1 'polypeptide(L)' 'EQENITKEVSFIISELNKKADEVHLFISAQASFVVRLGSLYQEGLHGVIYVWHWNSIKNEYEWSLKISGKELS' A
#
# COMPACT_ATOMS: atom_id res chain seq x y z
N GLU A 1 13.13 -11.53 -7.64
CA GLU A 1 13.25 -11.05 -6.25
C GLU A 1 12.15 -10.04 -5.88
N GLN A 2 12.11 -8.85 -6.48
CA GLN A 2 11.02 -7.87 -6.24
C GLN A 2 9.61 -8.45 -6.38
N GLU A 3 9.38 -9.34 -7.35
CA GLU A 3 8.09 -10.01 -7.54
C GLU A 3 7.61 -10.80 -6.32
N ASN A 4 8.52 -11.54 -5.69
CA ASN A 4 8.17 -12.37 -4.54
C ASN A 4 7.85 -11.49 -3.33
N ILE A 5 8.65 -10.45 -3.12
CA ILE A 5 8.42 -9.48 -2.04
C ILE A 5 7.07 -8.79 -2.23
N THR A 6 6.73 -8.36 -3.44
CA THR A 6 5.42 -7.71 -3.68
C THR A 6 4.25 -8.68 -3.41
N LYS A 7 4.38 -9.96 -3.78
CA LYS A 7 3.35 -10.98 -3.49
C LYS A 7 3.20 -11.23 -1.98
N GLU A 8 4.31 -11.36 -1.26
CA GLU A 8 4.28 -11.54 0.21
C GLU A 8 3.67 -10.34 0.93
N VAL A 9 4.08 -9.12 0.56
CA VAL A 9 3.51 -7.89 1.12
C VAL A 9 2.02 -7.79 0.79
N SER A 10 1.61 -8.11 -0.44
CA SER A 10 0.18 -8.13 -0.81
C SER A 10 -0.61 -9.12 0.02
N PHE A 11 -0.06 -10.31 0.29
CA PHE A 11 -0.70 -11.31 1.16
C PHE A 11 -0.80 -10.83 2.61
N ILE A 12 0.24 -10.21 3.16
CA ILE A 12 0.19 -9.65 4.51
C ILE A 12 -0.90 -8.57 4.61
N ILE A 13 -0.99 -7.69 3.62
CA ILE A 13 -2.02 -6.64 3.57
C ILE A 13 -3.43 -7.26 3.52
N SER A 14 -3.64 -8.33 2.75
CA SER A 14 -4.95 -8.99 2.68
C SER A 14 -5.33 -9.64 4.01
N GLU A 15 -4.38 -10.25 4.74
CA GLU A 15 -4.63 -10.79 6.08
C GLU A 15 -4.91 -9.70 7.12
N LEU A 16 -4.26 -8.54 7.02
CA LEU A 16 -4.52 -7.39 7.90
C LEU A 16 -5.89 -6.78 7.64
N ASN A 17 -6.29 -6.63 6.38
CA ASN A 17 -7.60 -6.09 5.99
C ASN A 17 -8.79 -6.95 6.48
N LYS A 18 -8.58 -8.24 6.80
CA LYS A 18 -9.62 -9.06 7.45
C LYS A 18 -9.91 -8.63 8.89
N LYS A 19 -9.02 -7.84 9.50
CA LYS A 19 -9.06 -7.46 10.93
C LYS A 19 -9.11 -5.94 11.14
N ALA A 20 -8.89 -5.15 10.11
CA ALA A 20 -8.85 -3.70 10.16
C ALA A 20 -9.46 -3.10 8.89
N ASP A 21 -10.15 -1.96 9.03
CA ASP A 21 -10.77 -1.26 7.90
C ASP A 21 -9.74 -0.54 7.02
N GLU A 22 -8.59 -0.18 7.62
CA GLU A 22 -7.51 0.55 6.97
C GLU A 22 -6.13 -0.03 7.30
N VAL A 23 -5.24 -0.07 6.31
CA VAL A 23 -3.84 -0.48 6.46
C VAL A 23 -2.92 0.66 6.02
N HIS A 24 -2.06 1.12 6.92
CA HIS A 24 -1.08 2.16 6.64
C HIS A 24 0.32 1.56 6.45
N LEU A 25 0.87 1.74 5.25
CA LEU A 25 2.18 1.26 4.84
C LEU A 25 3.19 2.40 4.88
N PHE A 26 4.18 2.30 5.77
CA PHE A 26 5.27 3.24 5.90
C PHE A 26 6.52 2.66 5.24
N ILE A 27 6.70 2.95 3.95
CA ILE A 27 7.73 2.30 3.14
C ILE A 27 8.67 3.32 2.47
N SER A 28 9.96 3.01 2.48
CA SER A 28 10.96 3.69 1.65
C SER A 28 11.33 2.75 0.51
N ALA A 29 10.53 2.78 -0.56
CA ALA A 29 10.67 1.88 -1.69
C ALA A 29 10.74 2.65 -3.02
N GLN A 30 11.30 2.00 -4.05
CA GLN A 30 11.26 2.53 -5.41
C GLN A 30 9.80 2.62 -5.89
N ALA A 31 9.49 3.64 -6.69
CA ALA A 31 8.14 3.83 -7.23
C ALA A 31 7.62 2.60 -7.99
N SER A 32 8.49 1.88 -8.70
CA SER A 32 8.16 0.63 -9.40
C SER A 32 7.57 -0.45 -8.49
N PHE A 33 8.08 -0.57 -7.25
CA PHE A 33 7.55 -1.49 -6.26
C PHE A 33 6.14 -1.08 -5.82
N VAL A 34 5.92 0.23 -5.58
CA VAL A 34 4.61 0.76 -5.16
C VAL A 34 3.57 0.58 -6.26
N VAL A 35 3.93 0.86 -7.53
CA VAL A 35 3.06 0.63 -8.68
C VAL A 35 2.69 -0.84 -8.80
N ARG A 36 3.66 -1.74 -8.63
CA ARG A 36 3.40 -3.17 -8.69
C ARG A 36 2.52 -3.64 -7.54
N LEU A 37 2.74 -3.14 -6.33
CA LEU A 37 1.88 -3.44 -5.19
C LEU A 37 0.44 -2.96 -5.45
N GLY A 38 0.28 -1.76 -6.00
CA GLY A 38 -1.03 -1.23 -6.42
C GLY A 38 -1.70 -2.09 -7.48
N SER A 39 -0.95 -2.65 -8.44
CA SER A 39 -1.49 -3.55 -9.48
C SER A 39 -2.04 -4.88 -8.94
N LEU A 40 -1.65 -5.28 -7.73
CA LEU A 40 -2.18 -6.47 -7.04
C LEU A 40 -3.41 -6.14 -6.19
N TYR A 41 -3.76 -4.86 -6.03
CA TYR A 41 -4.96 -4.46 -5.33
C TYR A 41 -6.19 -5.02 -6.04
N GLN A 42 -7.10 -5.55 -5.23
CA GLN A 42 -8.38 -6.10 -5.69
C GLN A 42 -9.47 -5.50 -4.84
N GLU A 43 -10.38 -4.77 -5.49
CA GLU A 43 -11.58 -4.23 -4.87
C GLU A 43 -12.41 -5.34 -4.23
N GLY A 44 -12.98 -5.07 -3.04
CA GLY A 44 -13.78 -6.03 -2.28
C GLY A 44 -12.97 -7.07 -1.50
N LEU A 45 -11.73 -7.39 -1.92
CA LEU A 45 -10.82 -8.26 -1.17
C LEU A 45 -9.92 -7.45 -0.22
N HIS A 46 -9.48 -6.27 -0.66
CA HIS A 46 -8.64 -5.39 0.11
C HIS A 46 -9.44 -4.20 0.64
N GLY A 47 -9.22 -3.85 1.91
CA GLY A 47 -9.73 -2.63 2.54
C GLY A 47 -9.04 -1.38 1.99
N VAL A 48 -9.10 -0.28 2.75
CA VAL A 48 -8.40 0.95 2.37
C VAL A 48 -6.91 0.80 2.67
N ILE A 49 -6.05 1.13 1.72
CA ILE A 49 -4.59 1.11 1.91
C ILE A 49 -4.06 2.53 1.79
N TYR A 50 -3.25 2.96 2.74
CA TYR A 50 -2.46 4.18 2.65
C TYR A 50 -1.00 3.83 2.43
N VAL A 51 -0.37 4.38 1.39
CA VAL A 51 1.07 4.25 1.16
C VAL A 51 1.73 5.58 1.48
N TRP A 52 2.46 5.65 2.59
CA TRP A 52 3.17 6.83 3.04
C TRP A 52 4.51 6.97 2.33
N HIS A 53 4.73 8.15 1.76
CA HIS A 53 5.98 8.51 1.10
C HIS A 53 6.98 9.09 2.11
N TRP A 54 8.14 8.43 2.22
CA TRP A 54 9.25 8.94 3.02
C TRP A 54 9.97 10.08 2.30
N ASN A 55 9.97 11.28 2.90
CA ASN A 55 10.77 12.40 2.44
C ASN A 55 12.08 12.46 3.24
N SER A 56 13.19 12.06 2.62
CA SER A 56 14.51 12.05 3.27
C SER A 56 15.08 13.45 3.54
N ILE A 57 14.65 14.47 2.79
CA ILE A 57 15.08 15.87 2.99
C ILE A 57 14.46 16.44 4.26
N LYS A 58 13.18 16.12 4.50
CA LYS A 58 12.43 16.58 5.69
C LYS A 58 12.49 15.60 6.87
N ASN A 59 12.99 14.38 6.64
CA ASN A 59 13.04 13.29 7.61
C ASN A 59 11.65 12.94 8.19
N GLU A 60 10.63 12.92 7.33
CA GLU A 60 9.25 12.66 7.72
C GLU A 60 8.46 11.93 6.61
N TYR A 61 7.32 11.35 6.99
CA TYR A 61 6.32 10.86 6.04
C TYR A 61 5.37 12.00 5.68
N GLU A 62 5.70 12.75 4.63
CA GLU A 62 5.04 14.01 4.30
C GLU A 62 3.62 13.83 3.73
N TRP A 63 3.42 12.81 2.89
CA TRP A 63 2.14 12.56 2.23
C TRP A 63 1.90 11.06 2.04
N SER A 64 0.66 10.69 1.75
CA SER A 64 0.28 9.31 1.44
C SER A 64 -0.64 9.21 0.24
N LEU A 65 -0.52 8.12 -0.52
CA LEU A 65 -1.52 7.71 -1.50
C LEU A 65 -2.57 6.85 -0.82
N LYS A 66 -3.83 7.24 -0.93
CA LYS A 66 -4.97 6.41 -0.54
C LYS A 66 -5.41 5.55 -1.72
N ILE A 67 -5.46 4.24 -1.51
CA ILE A 67 -5.96 3.26 -2.47
C ILE A 67 -7.23 2.66 -1.86
N SER A 68 -8.36 2.85 -2.54
CA SER A 68 -9.65 2.30 -2.14
C SER A 68 -10.46 1.94 -3.37
N GLY A 69 -11.23 0.85 -3.29
CA GLY A 69 -12.18 0.47 -4.35
C GLY A 69 -13.40 1.39 -4.45
N LYS A 70 -13.72 2.16 -3.41
CA LYS A 70 -14.77 3.19 -3.51
C LYS A 70 -14.28 4.29 -4.44
N GLU A 71 -14.96 4.44 -5.59
CA GLU A 71 -14.81 5.61 -6.44
C GLU A 71 -14.89 6.89 -5.59
N LEU A 72 -13.99 7.83 -5.87
CA LEU A 72 -14.19 9.22 -5.46
C LEU A 72 -15.46 9.71 -6.17
N SER A 73 -16.60 9.63 -5.49
CA SER A 73 -17.85 10.29 -5.88
C SER A 73 -17.70 11.80 -5.81
#